data_AF-A0A6J4MSJ9-F1
#
_entry.id   AF-A0A6J4MSJ9-F1
#
_cell.length_a   1.000
_cell.length_b   1.000
_cell.length_c   1.000
_cell.angle_alpha   90.00
_cell.angle_beta   90.00
_cell.angle_gamma   90.00
#
_symmetry.space_group_name_H-M   'P 1'
#
loop_
_entity.id
_entity.type
_entity.pdbx_description
1 polymer ?
#
loop_
_entity_poly.entity_id
_entity_poly.type
_entity_poly.pdbx_seq_one_letter_code
_entity_poly.pdbx_strand_id
1 'polypeptide(L)'
;MPTMHEALKQLEWDSETLQRHGIEHTSETDHLEFVEVKDYLATGQSKRSGWEAIKSVVRWGGKTFEIQIQPLNIFLNEREILTRESHVSFKAQRDHVRNRVAEQLPLFRFYRDLLHWLFRQPDGDPPHFEGIRIVMKPPRI
;
A
#
# COMPACT_ATOMS: atom_id res chain seq x y z
N MET A 1 23.53 -3.61 -25.14
CA MET A 1 22.15 -3.09 -25.00
C MET A 1 22.20 -1.87 -24.11
N PRO A 2 21.65 -0.71 -24.50
CA PRO A 2 21.52 0.44 -23.61
C PRO A 2 20.68 0.04 -22.38
N THR A 3 20.98 0.63 -21.21
CA THR A 3 20.12 0.46 -20.02
C THR A 3 18.75 1.06 -20.31
N MET A 4 17.69 0.60 -19.63
CA MET A 4 16.32 1.11 -19.85
C MET A 4 16.25 2.65 -19.75
N HIS A 5 17.02 3.25 -18.86
CA HIS A 5 17.07 4.72 -18.71
C HIS A 5 17.66 5.41 -19.94
N GLU A 6 18.73 4.88 -20.51
CA GLU A 6 19.34 5.42 -21.73
C GLU A 6 18.43 5.24 -22.95
N ALA A 7 17.68 4.13 -23.01
CA ALA A 7 16.68 3.93 -24.05
C ALA A 7 15.55 4.98 -23.98
N LEU A 8 15.13 5.38 -22.78
CA LEU A 8 14.13 6.44 -22.60
C LEU A 8 14.64 7.82 -22.99
N LYS A 9 15.93 8.11 -22.81
CA LYS A 9 16.54 9.37 -23.26
C LYS A 9 16.62 9.51 -24.77
N GLN A 10 16.66 8.37 -25.46
CA GLN A 10 16.74 8.29 -26.93
C GLN A 10 15.36 8.11 -27.57
N LEU A 11 14.29 8.11 -26.76
CA LEU A 11 12.95 7.91 -27.25
C LEU A 11 12.46 9.17 -27.96
N GLU A 12 12.24 9.02 -29.26
CA GLU A 12 11.65 10.03 -30.13
C GLU A 12 10.39 9.47 -30.80
N TRP A 13 9.40 10.32 -31.01
CA TRP A 13 8.16 9.96 -31.68
C TRP A 13 8.05 10.68 -33.03
N ASP A 14 7.79 9.90 -34.08
CA ASP A 14 7.48 10.46 -35.39
C ASP A 14 6.05 11.04 -35.45
N SER A 15 5.84 11.88 -36.46
CA SER A 15 4.57 12.56 -36.70
C SER A 15 3.41 11.57 -36.89
N GLU A 16 3.64 10.44 -37.54
CA GLU A 16 2.59 9.45 -37.83
C GLU A 16 2.10 8.79 -36.54
N THR A 17 3.02 8.47 -35.63
CA THR A 17 2.74 7.89 -34.33
C THR A 17 1.98 8.87 -33.46
N LEU A 18 2.41 10.13 -33.36
CA LEU A 18 1.71 11.15 -32.59
C LEU A 18 0.29 11.40 -33.14
N GLN A 19 0.14 11.52 -34.46
CA GLN A 19 -1.16 11.72 -35.10
C GLN A 19 -2.13 10.56 -34.88
N ARG A 20 -1.66 9.30 -34.92
CA ARG A 20 -2.48 8.12 -34.59
C ARG A 20 -3.04 8.17 -33.17
N HIS A 21 -2.37 8.87 -32.26
CA HIS A 21 -2.82 9.08 -30.88
C HIS A 21 -3.55 10.41 -30.66
N GLY A 22 -3.83 11.17 -31.73
CA GLY A 22 -4.51 12.47 -31.64
C GLY A 22 -3.65 13.56 -31.02
N ILE A 23 -2.32 13.43 -31.10
CA ILE A 23 -1.35 14.35 -30.52
C ILE A 23 -0.73 15.17 -31.64
N GLU A 24 -0.75 16.49 -31.48
CA GLU A 24 -0.09 17.39 -32.42
C GLU A 24 1.42 17.23 -32.32
N HIS A 25 2.09 17.08 -33.46
CA HIS A 25 3.54 16.95 -33.50
C HIS A 25 4.19 18.33 -33.36
N THR A 26 4.77 18.56 -32.19
CA THR A 26 5.53 19.76 -31.82
C THR A 26 6.86 19.36 -31.17
N SER A 27 7.77 20.32 -31.00
CA SER A 27 9.03 20.13 -30.27
C SER A 27 8.86 19.81 -28.77
N GLU A 28 7.65 19.92 -28.24
CA GLU A 28 7.35 19.52 -26.84
C GLU A 28 6.86 18.07 -26.74
N THR A 29 6.56 17.43 -27.87
CA THR A 29 5.91 16.11 -27.94
C THR A 29 6.73 15.08 -28.71
N ASP A 30 7.77 15.50 -29.40
CA ASP A 30 8.65 14.65 -30.20
C ASP A 30 9.65 13.85 -29.34
N HIS A 31 10.01 14.33 -28.15
CA HIS A 31 10.91 13.63 -27.22
C HIS A 31 10.62 13.96 -25.75
N LEU A 32 11.12 13.14 -24.83
CA LEU A 32 11.07 13.45 -23.39
C LEU A 32 12.17 14.46 -23.02
N GLU A 33 11.79 15.62 -22.47
CA GLU A 33 12.75 16.58 -21.91
C GLU A 33 13.06 16.18 -20.45
N PHE A 34 14.29 15.73 -20.18
CA PHE A 34 14.72 15.37 -18.83
C PHE A 34 15.15 16.62 -18.06
N VAL A 35 14.35 16.99 -17.03
CA VAL A 35 14.59 18.18 -16.21
C VAL A 35 15.53 17.88 -15.04
N GLU A 36 15.34 16.75 -14.37
CA GLU A 36 16.17 16.31 -13.25
C GLU A 36 16.30 14.79 -13.26
N VAL A 37 17.50 14.26 -13.03
CA VAL A 37 17.76 12.82 -12.93
C VAL A 37 18.50 12.53 -11.63
N LYS A 38 17.96 11.61 -10.84
CA LYS A 38 18.58 11.07 -9.62
C LYS A 38 18.80 9.58 -9.80
N ASP A 39 20.06 9.19 -9.96
CA ASP A 39 20.47 7.80 -10.05
C ASP A 39 20.85 7.28 -8.66
N TYR A 40 19.99 6.45 -8.08
CA TYR A 40 20.25 5.74 -6.82
C TYR A 40 20.64 4.27 -7.03
N LEU A 41 20.87 3.82 -8.27
CA LEU A 41 21.47 2.52 -8.57
C LEU A 41 22.99 2.60 -8.49
N ALA A 42 23.57 3.70 -8.98
CA ALA A 42 25.01 3.88 -9.09
C ALA A 42 25.71 4.23 -7.76
N THR A 43 24.95 4.61 -6.73
CA THR A 43 25.54 5.23 -5.54
C THR A 43 26.26 4.26 -4.61
N GLY A 44 26.03 2.94 -4.68
CA GLY A 44 26.61 1.95 -3.75
C GLY A 44 26.21 2.14 -2.27
N GLN A 45 25.64 3.30 -1.94
CA GLN A 45 24.95 3.63 -0.73
C GLN A 45 23.52 3.15 -0.88
N SER A 46 23.31 1.84 -0.74
CA SER A 46 21.96 1.37 -0.43
C SER A 46 21.53 2.16 0.81
N LYS A 47 20.46 2.96 0.69
CA LYS A 47 19.81 3.55 1.86
C LYS A 47 19.60 2.43 2.88
N ARG A 48 19.55 2.70 4.19
CA ARG A 48 19.28 1.65 5.21
C ARG A 48 18.04 0.78 4.89
N SER A 49 17.13 1.27 4.05
CA SER A 49 15.97 0.56 3.54
C SER A 49 16.23 -0.44 2.40
N GLY A 50 17.45 -0.52 1.85
CA GLY A 50 17.76 -1.31 0.65
C GLY A 50 17.13 -0.77 -0.63
N TRP A 51 16.70 0.50 -0.63
CA TRP A 51 15.95 1.11 -1.74
C TRP A 51 16.87 1.64 -2.83
N GLU A 52 16.58 1.29 -4.08
CA GLU A 52 17.41 1.60 -5.25
C GLU A 52 16.52 1.81 -6.49
N ALA A 53 16.66 2.96 -7.15
CA ALA A 53 15.93 3.31 -8.37
C ALA A 53 16.62 4.48 -9.11
N ILE A 54 16.30 4.68 -10.39
CA ILE A 54 16.52 5.95 -11.08
C ILE A 54 15.20 6.70 -11.09
N LYS A 55 15.20 7.94 -10.59
CA LYS A 55 14.05 8.86 -10.65
C LYS A 55 14.38 9.99 -11.62
N SER A 56 13.53 10.17 -12.62
CA SER A 56 13.66 11.25 -13.61
C SER A 56 12.42 12.12 -13.58
N VAL A 57 12.58 13.42 -13.36
CA VAL A 57 11.53 14.41 -13.63
C VAL A 57 11.64 14.77 -15.10
N VAL A 58 10.55 14.57 -15.84
CA VAL A 58 10.49 14.80 -17.28
C VAL A 58 9.37 15.77 -17.64
N ARG A 59 9.57 16.52 -18.73
CA ARG A 59 8.54 17.33 -19.37
C ARG A 59 8.20 16.74 -20.74
N TRP A 60 6.90 16.65 -21.05
CA TRP A 60 6.39 16.22 -22.35
C TRP A 60 4.96 16.76 -22.56
N GLY A 61 4.70 17.35 -23.72
CA GLY A 61 3.41 17.95 -24.09
C GLY A 61 2.93 19.00 -23.09
N GLY A 62 3.82 19.91 -22.68
CA GLY A 62 3.53 20.94 -21.69
C GLY A 62 3.28 20.45 -20.25
N LYS A 63 3.45 19.14 -19.97
CA LYS A 63 3.23 18.55 -18.63
C LYS A 63 4.52 18.03 -18.02
N THR A 64 4.59 18.08 -16.70
CA THR A 64 5.72 17.52 -15.93
C THR A 64 5.25 16.30 -15.14
N PHE A 65 6.03 15.21 -15.20
CA PHE A 65 5.78 13.99 -14.44
C PHE A 65 7.09 13.29 -14.07
N GLU A 66 7.01 12.32 -13.15
CA GLU A 66 8.14 11.50 -12.72
C GLU A 66 8.10 10.13 -13.42
N ILE A 67 9.25 9.72 -13.96
CA ILE A 67 9.51 8.34 -14.38
C ILE A 67 10.47 7.70 -13.37
N GLN A 68 10.04 6.61 -12.74
CA GLN A 68 10.87 5.79 -11.86
C GLN A 68 11.19 4.46 -12.54
N ILE A 69 12.48 4.13 -12.62
CA ILE A 69 12.97 2.84 -13.11
C ILE A 69 13.63 2.13 -11.94
N GLN A 70 13.17 0.92 -11.62
CA GLN A 70 13.69 0.18 -10.49
C GLN A 70 13.79 -1.32 -10.77
N PRO A 71 14.70 -2.04 -10.10
CA PRO A 71 14.74 -3.49 -10.13
C PRO A 71 13.43 -4.11 -9.63
N LEU A 72 13.06 -5.28 -10.16
CA LEU A 72 11.80 -5.96 -9.84
C LEU A 72 11.68 -6.28 -8.34
N ASN A 73 12.77 -6.69 -7.69
CA ASN A 73 12.78 -6.98 -6.25
C ASN A 73 12.46 -5.72 -5.41
N ILE A 74 12.94 -4.54 -5.81
CA ILE A 74 12.62 -3.27 -5.12
C ILE A 74 11.14 -2.97 -5.25
N PHE A 75 10.57 -3.09 -6.45
CA PHE A 75 9.14 -2.92 -6.68
C PHE A 75 8.27 -3.87 -5.83
N LEU A 76 8.66 -5.14 -5.75
CA LEU A 76 7.94 -6.13 -4.95
C LEU A 76 8.00 -5.81 -3.46
N ASN A 77 9.17 -5.40 -2.95
CA ASN A 77 9.34 -4.99 -1.56
C ASN A 77 8.50 -3.76 -1.21
N GLU A 78 8.50 -2.72 -2.06
CA GLU A 78 7.65 -1.54 -1.89
C GLU A 78 6.17 -1.93 -1.82
N ARG A 79 5.71 -2.81 -2.73
CA ARG A 79 4.33 -3.31 -2.72
C ARG A 79 4.00 -4.08 -1.45
N GLU A 80 4.91 -4.92 -0.96
CA GLU A 80 4.69 -5.67 0.29
C GLU A 80 4.56 -4.71 1.47
N ILE A 81 5.39 -3.67 1.56
CA ILE A 81 5.31 -2.64 2.61
C ILE A 81 3.97 -1.91 2.55
N LEU A 82 3.60 -1.39 1.38
CA LEU A 82 2.32 -0.68 1.19
C LEU A 82 1.11 -1.58 1.49
N THR A 83 1.20 -2.87 1.15
CA THR A 83 0.14 -3.84 1.43
C THR A 83 0.12 -4.24 2.92
N ARG A 84 1.28 -4.31 3.58
CA ARG A 84 1.34 -4.51 5.04
C ARG A 84 0.73 -3.33 5.79
N GLU A 85 1.02 -2.11 5.37
CA GLU A 85 0.39 -0.89 5.92
C GLU A 85 -1.12 -0.91 5.69
N SER A 86 -1.58 -1.38 4.53
CA SER A 86 -3.02 -1.57 4.29
C SER A 86 -3.62 -2.63 5.22
N HIS A 87 -2.98 -3.77 5.45
CA HIS A 87 -3.47 -4.79 6.40
C HIS A 87 -3.52 -4.29 7.85
N VAL A 88 -2.52 -3.54 8.29
CA VAL A 88 -2.50 -2.95 9.64
C VAL A 88 -3.62 -1.92 9.78
N SER A 89 -3.80 -1.05 8.78
CA SER A 89 -4.88 -0.05 8.79
C SER A 89 -6.27 -0.69 8.68
N PHE A 90 -6.46 -1.76 7.89
CA PHE A 90 -7.72 -2.53 7.87
C PHE A 90 -8.02 -3.19 9.22
N LYS A 91 -7.02 -3.77 9.88
CA LYS A 91 -7.18 -4.34 11.23
C LYS A 91 -7.53 -3.25 12.24
N ALA A 92 -6.83 -2.11 12.21
CA ALA A 92 -7.09 -0.97 13.08
C ALA A 92 -8.50 -0.39 12.86
N GLN A 93 -8.93 -0.24 11.60
CA GLN A 93 -10.27 0.23 11.24
C GLN A 93 -11.35 -0.73 11.74
N ARG A 94 -11.15 -2.04 11.56
CA ARG A 94 -12.06 -3.07 12.05
C ARG A 94 -12.17 -3.05 13.57
N ASP A 95 -11.04 -2.95 14.27
CA ASP A 95 -11.01 -2.91 15.72
C ASP A 95 -11.67 -1.62 16.25
N HIS A 96 -11.46 -0.48 15.56
CA HIS A 96 -12.11 0.79 15.87
C HIS A 96 -13.64 0.72 15.72
N VAL A 97 -14.14 0.22 14.59
CA VAL A 97 -15.58 0.04 14.36
C VAL A 97 -16.17 -0.90 15.42
N ARG A 98 -15.49 -2.01 15.72
CA ARG A 98 -15.94 -2.97 16.73
C ARG A 98 -16.03 -2.35 18.12
N ASN A 99 -15.06 -1.51 18.49
CA ASN A 99 -15.07 -0.81 19.77
C ASN A 99 -16.21 0.22 19.84
N ARG A 100 -16.44 0.97 18.77
CA ARG A 100 -17.55 1.93 18.69
C ARG A 100 -18.91 1.25 18.81
N VAL A 101 -19.11 0.12 18.14
CA VAL A 101 -20.34 -0.69 18.28
C VAL A 101 -20.48 -1.21 19.72
N ALA A 102 -19.40 -1.66 20.34
CA ALA A 102 -19.41 -2.12 21.73
C ALA A 102 -19.67 -1.00 22.75
N GLU A 103 -19.37 0.25 22.43
CA GLU A 103 -19.74 1.42 23.26
C GLU A 103 -21.24 1.73 23.15
N GLN A 104 -21.81 1.61 21.95
CA GLN A 104 -23.20 1.96 21.69
C GLN A 104 -24.20 0.84 22.01
N LEU A 105 -23.77 -0.42 21.94
CA LEU A 105 -24.61 -1.59 22.18
C LEU A 105 -24.00 -2.45 23.30
N PRO A 106 -24.40 -2.24 24.57
CA PRO A 106 -23.88 -2.97 25.72
C PRO A 106 -23.98 -4.50 25.58
N LEU A 107 -25.04 -5.00 24.93
CA LEU A 107 -25.21 -6.43 24.67
C LEU A 107 -24.16 -6.98 23.70
N PHE A 108 -23.76 -6.20 22.68
CA PHE A 108 -22.70 -6.60 21.75
C PHE A 108 -21.34 -6.71 22.47
N ARG A 109 -21.06 -5.76 23.38
CA ARG A 109 -19.88 -5.82 24.26
C ARG A 109 -19.89 -7.08 25.12
N PHE A 110 -21.00 -7.38 25.76
CA PHE A 110 -21.14 -8.60 26.57
C PHE A 110 -20.87 -9.87 25.76
N TYR A 111 -21.43 -10.01 24.56
CA TYR A 111 -21.15 -11.19 23.71
C TYR A 111 -19.68 -11.31 23.34
N ARG A 112 -19.01 -10.20 23.01
CA ARG A 112 -17.57 -10.20 22.73
C ARG A 112 -16.78 -10.67 23.94
N ASP A 113 -17.08 -10.12 25.11
CA ASP A 113 -16.36 -10.41 26.34
C ASP A 113 -16.63 -11.86 26.79
N LEU A 114 -17.85 -12.38 26.56
CA LEU A 114 -18.22 -13.77 26.81
C LEU A 114 -17.43 -14.74 25.94
N LEU A 115 -17.31 -14.45 24.64
CA LEU A 115 -16.50 -15.26 23.73
C LEU A 115 -15.01 -15.19 24.09
N HIS A 116 -14.52 -14.01 24.48
CA HIS A 116 -13.14 -13.87 24.93
C HIS A 116 -12.88 -14.73 26.18
N TRP A 117 -13.74 -14.62 27.18
CA TRP A 117 -13.68 -15.44 28.39
C TRP A 117 -13.71 -16.94 28.04
N LEU A 118 -14.70 -17.40 27.28
CA LEU A 118 -14.89 -18.82 26.95
C LEU A 118 -13.69 -19.45 26.22
N PHE A 119 -13.05 -18.70 25.32
CA PHE A 119 -12.00 -19.25 24.44
C PHE A 119 -10.57 -18.87 24.81
N ARG A 120 -10.36 -17.84 25.63
CA ARG A 120 -9.01 -17.36 26.00
C ARG A 120 -8.73 -17.45 27.49
N GLN A 121 -9.72 -17.26 28.34
CA GLN A 121 -9.54 -17.20 29.79
C GLN A 121 -10.73 -17.85 30.53
N PRO A 122 -11.03 -19.13 30.26
CA PRO A 122 -12.22 -19.78 30.82
C PRO A 122 -12.14 -19.95 32.35
N ASP A 123 -10.93 -19.95 32.91
CA ASP A 123 -10.69 -20.05 34.35
C ASP A 123 -10.84 -18.71 35.09
N GLY A 124 -11.04 -17.60 34.37
CA GLY A 124 -11.28 -16.28 34.95
C GLY A 124 -12.75 -16.05 35.34
N ASP A 125 -13.05 -14.85 35.84
CA ASP A 125 -14.44 -14.49 36.14
C ASP A 125 -15.25 -14.28 34.85
N PRO A 126 -16.45 -14.89 34.73
CA PRO A 126 -17.30 -14.68 33.57
C PRO A 126 -17.81 -13.24 33.51
N PRO A 127 -17.95 -12.66 32.32
CA PRO A 127 -18.52 -11.32 32.18
C PRO A 127 -19.97 -11.30 32.67
N HIS A 128 -20.41 -10.14 33.19
CA HIS A 128 -21.76 -9.95 33.68
C HIS A 128 -22.58 -9.06 32.72
N PHE A 129 -23.87 -9.37 32.59
CA PHE A 129 -24.85 -8.51 31.93
C PHE A 129 -26.20 -8.65 32.60
N GLU A 130 -26.89 -7.52 32.80
CA GLU A 130 -28.19 -7.50 33.45
C GLU A 130 -29.19 -8.40 32.71
N GLY A 131 -29.86 -9.28 33.47
CA GLY A 131 -30.82 -10.24 32.90
C GLY A 131 -30.20 -11.49 32.26
N ILE A 132 -28.87 -11.63 32.24
CA ILE A 132 -28.19 -12.83 31.72
C ILE A 132 -27.40 -13.53 32.82
N ARG A 133 -27.63 -14.83 32.99
CA ARG A 133 -26.87 -15.69 33.92
C ARG A 133 -26.11 -16.75 33.15
N ILE A 134 -24.78 -16.75 33.27
CA ILE A 134 -23.92 -17.78 32.69
C ILE A 134 -23.89 -18.98 33.63
N VAL A 135 -24.21 -20.17 33.11
CA VAL A 135 -24.21 -21.43 33.87
C VAL A 135 -23.35 -22.44 33.13
N MET A 136 -22.18 -22.74 33.68
CA MET A 136 -21.34 -23.83 33.19
C MET A 136 -21.90 -25.15 33.71
N LYS A 137 -22.29 -26.04 32.80
CA LYS A 137 -22.68 -27.41 33.15
C LYS A 137 -21.48 -28.33 32.94
N PRO A 138 -21.18 -29.24 33.87
CA PRO A 138 -20.15 -30.24 33.65
C PRO A 138 -20.51 -31.08 32.41
N PRO A 139 -19.50 -31.59 31.68
CA PRO A 139 -19.75 -32.49 30.57
C PRO A 139 -20.59 -33.67 31.05
N ARG A 140 -21.65 -34.00 30.30
CA ARG A 140 -22.40 -35.23 30.54
C ARG A 140 -21.50 -36.38 30.10
N ILE A 141 -21.05 -37.17 31.08
CA ILE A 141 -20.35 -38.43 30.86
C ILE A 141 -21.35 -39.45 30.32
#